data_AF-W9RJ83-F1
#
_entry.id   AF-W9RJ83-F1
#
_cell.length_a   1.000
_cell.length_b   1.000
_cell.length_c   1.000
_cell.angle_alpha   90.00
_cell.angle_beta   90.00
_cell.angle_gamma   90.00
#
_symmetry.space_group_name_H-M   'P 1'
#
loop_
_entity.id
_entity.type
_entity.pdbx_description
1 polymer ?
#
loop_
_entity_poly.entity_id
_entity_poly.type
_entity_poly.pdbx_seq_one_letter_code
_entity_poly.pdbx_strand_id
1 'polypeptide(L)'
;MTYSIEGVILAFDMCEEIFRCIKPPNDVFVCDGSHWRTDLMAWNGSLVLLFDNPSRGQMRSEPRSIDMWVMNDNNGGGRRGSYSWIKYLTIENLNGMLVPLTFWKSDELLMDDLEKEKLVSYNIHNKEFRDLDVDGCRQDGLSYVGA
;
A
#
# COMPACT_ATOMS: atom_id res chain seq x y z
N MET A 1 24.79 14.80 11.65
CA MET A 1 24.92 13.76 10.61
C MET A 1 23.77 12.80 10.79
N THR A 2 22.67 13.00 10.07
CA THR A 2 21.59 12.02 9.96
C THR A 2 21.96 11.08 8.84
N TYR A 3 22.13 9.79 9.15
CA TYR A 3 22.36 8.77 8.13
C TYR A 3 21.00 8.48 7.47
N SER A 4 20.82 8.91 6.23
CA SER A 4 19.72 8.44 5.39
C SER A 4 20.03 7.01 4.97
N ILE A 5 19.24 6.04 5.44
CA ILE A 5 19.33 4.68 4.94
C ILE A 5 18.53 4.66 3.64
N GLU A 6 19.22 4.60 2.49
CA GLU A 6 18.54 4.40 1.21
C GLU A 6 17.90 3.01 1.21
N GLY A 7 16.57 2.94 1.20
CA GLY A 7 15.85 1.68 1.12
C GLY A 7 16.09 0.99 -0.21
N VAL A 8 16.20 -0.34 -0.18
CA VAL A 8 16.39 -1.16 -1.38
C VAL A 8 15.37 -2.29 -1.40
N ILE A 9 14.84 -2.60 -2.58
CA ILE A 9 14.04 -3.79 -2.81
C ILE A 9 14.96 -4.87 -3.37
N LEU A 10 15.06 -6.01 -2.68
CA LEU A 10 15.82 -7.17 -3.15
C LEU A 10 14.93 -8.11 -3.94
N ALA A 11 15.36 -8.45 -5.16
CA ALA A 11 14.73 -9.44 -6.00
C ALA A 11 15.69 -10.59 -6.25
N PHE A 12 15.20 -11.82 -6.27
CA PHE A 12 15.98 -13.00 -6.65
C PHE A 12 15.55 -13.46 -8.03
N ASP A 13 16.46 -13.44 -9.00
CA ASP A 13 16.21 -14.02 -10.32
C ASP A 13 16.43 -15.53 -10.23
N MET A 14 15.35 -16.29 -10.36
CA MET A 14 15.37 -17.77 -10.32
C MET A 14 16.03 -18.41 -11.54
N CYS A 15 16.14 -17.72 -12.67
CA CYS A 15 16.76 -18.24 -13.90
C CYS A 15 18.29 -18.09 -13.85
N GLU A 16 18.76 -16.93 -13.41
CA GLU A 16 20.19 -16.60 -13.30
C GLU A 16 20.77 -16.92 -11.89
N GLU A 17 19.90 -17.26 -10.93
CA GLU A 17 20.23 -17.53 -9.53
C GLU A 17 21.01 -16.39 -8.84
N ILE A 18 20.68 -15.13 -9.19
CA ILE A 18 21.33 -13.94 -8.63
C ILE A 18 20.34 -13.03 -7.90
N PHE A 19 20.83 -12.37 -6.85
CA PHE A 19 20.13 -11.24 -6.26
C PHE A 19 20.32 -9.98 -7.11
N ARG A 20 19.25 -9.21 -7.25
CA ARG A 20 19.23 -7.90 -7.88
C ARG A 20 18.69 -6.88 -6.90
N CYS A 21 19.27 -5.69 -6.94
CA CYS A 21 18.78 -4.54 -6.21
C CYS A 21 17.89 -3.73 -7.15
N ILE A 22 16.65 -3.52 -6.73
CA ILE A 22 15.68 -2.65 -7.37
C ILE A 22 15.62 -1.38 -6.54
N LYS A 23 15.87 -0.24 -7.19
CA LYS A 23 15.69 1.05 -6.55
C LYS A 23 14.19 1.31 -6.36
N PRO A 24 13.74 1.76 -5.20
CA PRO A 24 12.36 2.19 -5.02
C PRO A 24 12.03 3.46 -5.83
N PRO A 25 10.75 3.82 -5.95
CA PRO A 25 10.37 5.12 -6.49
C PRO A 25 10.86 6.26 -5.59
N ASN A 26 11.54 7.29 -6.14
CA ASN A 26 11.85 8.57 -5.47
C ASN A 26 12.59 8.49 -4.10
N ASP A 27 12.73 9.64 -3.42
CA ASP A 27 13.17 9.80 -2.02
C ASP A 27 12.16 9.24 -0.99
N VAL A 28 11.26 8.36 -1.41
CA VAL A 28 10.20 7.74 -0.60
C VAL A 28 10.77 7.03 0.64
N PHE A 29 12.03 6.63 0.58
CA PHE A 29 12.76 5.93 1.64
C PHE A 29 13.69 6.83 2.46
N VAL A 30 13.58 8.16 2.36
CA VAL A 30 14.36 9.06 3.21
C VAL A 30 13.80 9.02 4.63
N CYS A 31 14.27 8.03 5.39
CA CYS A 31 13.98 7.86 6.81
C CYS A 31 14.43 9.07 7.62
N ASP A 32 13.48 9.84 8.14
CA ASP A 32 13.71 10.78 9.25
C ASP A 32 13.54 10.12 10.64
N GLY A 33 13.29 8.80 10.67
CA GLY A 33 13.05 8.04 11.90
C GLY A 33 11.57 7.88 12.26
N SER A 34 10.64 8.44 11.48
CA SER A 34 9.22 8.10 11.59
C SER A 34 8.95 6.72 10.98
N HIS A 35 8.13 5.91 11.65
CA HIS A 35 7.73 4.58 11.18
C HIS A 35 6.75 4.73 10.00
N TRP A 36 7.25 4.88 8.77
CA TRP A 36 6.42 4.87 7.56
C TRP A 36 6.12 3.43 7.18
N ARG A 37 4.85 3.16 6.84
CA ARG A 37 4.43 1.85 6.34
C ARG A 37 4.63 1.80 4.84
N THR A 38 5.18 0.69 4.37
CA THR A 38 5.25 0.38 2.95
C THR A 38 4.92 -1.06 2.70
N ASP A 39 3.99 -1.28 1.80
CA ASP A 39 3.54 -2.60 1.42
C ASP A 39 3.91 -2.86 -0.05
N LEU A 40 4.49 -4.02 -0.31
CA LEU A 40 4.82 -4.50 -1.64
C LEU A 40 3.84 -5.61 -2.01
N MET A 41 3.11 -5.44 -3.11
CA MET A 41 2.00 -6.33 -3.48
C MET A 41 1.96 -6.58 -4.99
N ALA A 42 1.31 -7.67 -5.42
CA ALA A 42 1.04 -7.93 -6.82
C ALA A 42 -0.34 -7.37 -7.21
N TRP A 43 -0.43 -6.73 -8.37
CA TRP A 43 -1.67 -6.17 -8.92
C TRP A 43 -1.66 -6.24 -10.44
N ASN A 44 -2.67 -6.90 -11.04
CA ASN A 44 -2.84 -7.01 -12.50
C ASN A 44 -1.56 -7.45 -13.26
N GLY A 45 -0.76 -8.35 -12.67
CA GLY A 45 0.48 -8.85 -13.25
C GLY A 45 1.70 -7.94 -13.04
N SER A 46 1.52 -6.76 -12.44
CA SER A 46 2.60 -5.83 -12.09
C SER A 46 2.92 -5.88 -10.59
N LEU A 47 4.15 -5.48 -10.25
CA LEU A 47 4.54 -5.24 -8.86
C LEU A 47 4.13 -3.83 -8.45
N VAL A 48 3.51 -3.70 -7.28
CA VAL A 48 3.02 -2.43 -6.74
C VAL A 48 3.64 -2.16 -5.39
N LEU A 49 4.05 -0.91 -5.18
CA LEU A 49 4.48 -0.37 -3.91
C LEU A 49 3.43 0.62 -3.41
N LEU A 50 2.87 0.36 -2.24
CA LEU A 50 2.00 1.28 -1.52
C LEU A 50 2.83 2.00 -0.46
N PHE A 51 2.90 3.32 -0.55
CA PHE A 51 3.64 4.14 0.38
C PHE A 51 2.69 5.03 1.19
N ASP A 52 2.71 4.88 2.51
CA ASP A 52 1.92 5.71 3.42
C ASP A 52 2.59 7.08 3.60
N ASN A 53 1.98 8.11 3.03
CA ASN A 53 2.42 9.49 3.19
C ASN A 53 1.89 10.04 4.51
N PRO A 54 2.78 10.38 5.47
CA PRO A 54 2.35 11.03 6.69
C PRO A 54 1.73 12.40 6.37
N SER A 55 0.72 12.77 7.14
CA SER A 55 0.20 14.13 7.11
C SER A 55 1.33 15.10 7.49
N ARG A 56 1.49 16.18 6.72
CA ARG A 56 2.59 17.16 6.86
C ARG A 56 2.54 17.97 8.18
N GLY A 57 1.60 17.67 9.07
CA GLY A 57 1.35 18.38 10.33
C GLY A 57 1.69 17.55 11.56
N GLN A 58 2.02 18.21 12.67
CA GLN A 58 2.33 17.59 13.97
C GLN A 58 1.12 16.91 14.63
N MET A 59 -0.07 16.96 14.02
CA MET A 59 -1.32 16.57 14.63
C MET A 59 -1.86 15.29 13.97
N ARG A 60 -2.16 14.27 14.79
CA ARG A 60 -2.70 12.96 14.38
C ARG A 60 -4.06 13.02 13.66
N SER A 61 -4.61 14.21 13.47
CA SER A 61 -5.94 14.48 12.93
C SER A 61 -5.93 14.96 11.47
N GLU A 62 -4.76 15.21 10.88
CA GLU A 62 -4.67 15.56 9.46
C GLU A 62 -4.79 14.29 8.59
N PRO A 63 -5.62 14.32 7.53
CA PRO A 63 -5.83 13.16 6.68
C PRO A 63 -4.52 12.70 6.05
N ARG A 64 -4.23 11.41 6.19
CA ARG A 64 -3.08 10.77 5.53
C ARG A 64 -3.42 10.45 4.08
N SER A 65 -2.41 10.12 3.28
CA SER A 65 -2.62 9.64 1.92
C SER A 65 -1.72 8.45 1.62
N ILE A 66 -2.10 7.60 0.66
CA ILE A 66 -1.26 6.50 0.20
C ILE A 66 -0.91 6.73 -1.26
N ASP A 67 0.37 6.75 -1.58
CA ASP A 67 0.81 6.71 -2.97
C ASP A 67 0.89 5.26 -3.46
N MET A 68 0.27 5.00 -4.62
CA MET A 68 0.37 3.73 -5.31
C MET A 68 1.36 3.87 -6.48
N TRP A 69 2.47 3.16 -6.40
CA TRP A 69 3.49 3.11 -7.44
C TRP A 69 3.48 1.74 -8.12
N VAL A 70 3.39 1.73 -9.44
CA VAL A 70 3.39 0.51 -10.24
C VAL A 70 4.76 0.38 -10.90
N MET A 71 5.38 -0.80 -10.76
CA MET A 71 6.61 -1.12 -11.45
C MET A 71 6.30 -1.28 -12.94
N ASN A 72 6.96 -0.48 -13.74
CA ASN A 72 6.93 -0.58 -15.19
C ASN A 72 8.03 -1.55 -15.64
N ASP A 73 7.61 -2.70 -16.16
CA ASP A 73 8.46 -3.77 -16.65
C ASP A 73 8.58 -3.80 -18.18
N ASN A 74 8.23 -2.71 -18.88
CA ASN A 74 8.17 -2.55 -20.34
C ASN A 74 9.43 -2.92 -21.17
N ASN A 75 10.46 -3.53 -20.58
CA ASN A 75 11.55 -4.15 -21.31
C ASN A 75 11.23 -5.61 -21.64
N GLY A 76 10.29 -5.81 -22.57
CA GLY A 76 9.97 -7.08 -23.22
C GLY A 76 11.10 -7.65 -24.10
N GLY A 77 12.32 -7.72 -23.60
CA GLY A 77 13.42 -8.34 -24.34
C GLY A 77 14.77 -8.25 -23.64
N GLY A 78 15.15 -9.31 -22.93
CA GLY A 78 16.51 -9.87 -22.81
C GLY A 78 17.70 -8.98 -22.42
N ARG A 79 17.54 -7.67 -22.22
CA ARG A 79 18.61 -6.75 -21.82
C ARG A 79 18.14 -6.03 -20.58
N ARG A 80 18.93 -6.16 -19.50
CA ARG A 80 18.85 -5.46 -18.20
C ARG A 80 18.11 -4.12 -18.34
N GLY A 81 16.79 -4.17 -18.21
CA GLY A 81 15.98 -2.97 -18.17
C GLY A 81 16.17 -2.31 -16.82
N SER A 82 16.27 -0.99 -16.81
CA SER A 82 16.13 -0.24 -15.57
C SER A 82 14.70 -0.43 -15.09
N TYR A 83 14.51 -1.14 -13.97
CA TYR A 83 13.24 -1.13 -13.26
C TYR A 83 12.86 0.32 -12.99
N SER A 84 11.73 0.76 -13.52
CA SER A 84 11.22 2.10 -13.31
C SER A 84 9.87 2.02 -12.62
N TRP A 85 9.56 3.04 -11.83
CA TRP A 85 8.29 3.13 -11.11
C TRP A 85 7.47 4.27 -11.69
N ILE A 86 6.19 4.04 -11.85
CA ILE A 86 5.22 5.04 -12.27
C ILE A 86 4.26 5.27 -11.12
N LYS A 87 4.11 6.52 -10.69
CA LYS A 87 3.06 6.87 -9.73
C LYS A 87 1.71 6.72 -10.42
N TYR A 88 0.93 5.72 -10.01
CA TYR A 88 -0.33 5.39 -10.64
C TYR A 88 -1.47 6.26 -10.07
N LEU A 89 -1.55 6.39 -8.75
CA LEU A 89 -2.48 7.29 -8.08
C LEU A 89 -2.02 7.66 -6.66
N THR A 90 -2.72 8.62 -6.07
CA THR A 90 -2.70 8.88 -4.62
C THR A 90 -4.11 8.65 -4.08
N ILE A 91 -4.23 7.83 -3.04
CA ILE A 91 -5.44 7.64 -2.24
C ILE A 91 -5.41 8.71 -1.16
N GLU A 92 -6.22 9.75 -1.31
CA GLU A 92 -6.24 10.91 -0.41
C GLU A 92 -7.36 10.80 0.63
N ASN A 93 -7.35 11.71 1.60
CA ASN A 93 -8.43 11.87 2.59
C ASN A 93 -8.72 10.60 3.39
N LEU A 94 -7.68 9.84 3.71
CA LEU A 94 -7.79 8.66 4.57
C LEU A 94 -7.96 9.14 6.01
N ASN A 95 -9.22 9.19 6.44
CA ASN A 95 -9.58 9.44 7.83
C ASN A 95 -9.39 8.15 8.64
N GLY A 96 -8.71 8.27 9.78
CA GLY A 96 -8.45 7.16 10.69
C GLY A 96 -7.31 6.23 10.27
N MET A 97 -7.17 5.10 10.98
CA MET A 97 -6.14 4.09 10.76
C MET A 97 -6.56 3.05 9.71
N LEU A 98 -6.88 3.52 8.50
CA LEU A 98 -7.03 2.62 7.35
C LEU A 98 -5.68 1.96 7.04
N VAL A 99 -5.67 0.69 6.67
CA VAL A 99 -4.43 -0.07 6.50
C VAL A 99 -4.58 -0.97 5.28
N PRO A 100 -3.77 -0.83 4.22
CA PRO A 100 -3.81 -1.75 3.08
C PRO A 100 -3.53 -3.19 3.50
N LEU A 101 -4.31 -4.12 2.97
CA LEU A 101 -4.16 -5.55 3.21
C LEU A 101 -3.75 -6.29 1.93
N THR A 102 -4.53 -6.18 0.86
CA THR A 102 -4.28 -6.86 -0.42
C THR A 102 -5.17 -6.32 -1.53
N PHE A 103 -4.81 -6.55 -2.78
CA PHE A 103 -5.72 -6.35 -3.91
C PHE A 103 -6.73 -7.51 -4.03
N TRP A 104 -7.99 -7.18 -4.27
CA TRP A 104 -9.11 -8.10 -4.51
C TRP A 104 -9.82 -7.70 -5.81
N LYS A 105 -10.39 -8.67 -6.54
CA LYS A 105 -11.20 -8.44 -7.76
C LYS A 105 -10.59 -7.43 -8.75
N SER A 106 -9.30 -7.59 -9.06
CA SER A 106 -8.47 -6.71 -9.90
C SER A 106 -8.37 -5.26 -9.43
N ASP A 107 -9.47 -4.54 -9.25
CA ASP A 107 -9.44 -3.09 -9.03
C ASP A 107 -9.87 -2.66 -7.61
N GLU A 108 -10.07 -3.61 -6.69
CA GLU A 108 -10.37 -3.30 -5.28
C GLU A 108 -9.11 -3.47 -4.43
N LEU A 109 -8.77 -2.46 -3.63
CA LEU A 109 -7.76 -2.57 -2.58
C LEU A 109 -8.47 -2.78 -1.24
N LEU A 110 -8.30 -3.95 -0.64
CA LEU A 110 -8.81 -4.23 0.70
C LEU A 110 -7.99 -3.48 1.74
N MET A 111 -8.70 -2.88 2.69
CA MET A 111 -8.12 -2.16 3.80
C MET A 111 -8.80 -2.54 5.11
N ASP A 112 -8.00 -2.61 6.17
CA ASP A 112 -8.49 -2.71 7.54
C ASP A 112 -8.73 -1.31 8.10
N ASP A 113 -9.93 -1.03 8.59
CA ASP A 113 -10.24 0.17 9.35
C ASP A 113 -10.07 -0.13 10.83
N LEU A 114 -8.86 0.08 11.35
CA LEU A 114 -8.48 -0.27 12.72
C LEU A 114 -9.25 0.53 13.78
N GLU A 115 -9.85 1.67 13.42
CA GLU A 115 -10.67 2.45 14.35
C GLU A 115 -12.11 1.94 14.43
N LYS A 116 -12.64 1.46 13.30
CA LYS A 116 -14.02 0.96 13.22
C LYS A 116 -14.13 -0.57 13.28
N GLU A 117 -13.00 -1.25 13.43
CA GLU A 117 -12.90 -2.72 13.50
C GLU A 117 -13.61 -3.42 12.33
N LYS A 118 -13.46 -2.87 11.11
CA LYS A 118 -14.16 -3.37 9.93
C LYS A 118 -13.28 -3.37 8.69
N LEU A 119 -13.66 -4.19 7.72
CA LEU A 119 -13.02 -4.22 6.41
C LEU A 119 -13.68 -3.20 5.47
N VAL A 120 -12.86 -2.49 4.72
CA VAL A 120 -13.28 -1.53 3.69
C VAL A 120 -12.56 -1.89 2.40
N SER A 121 -13.21 -1.74 1.25
CA SER A 121 -12.54 -1.77 -0.05
C SER A 121 -12.42 -0.38 -0.64
N TYR A 122 -11.32 -0.13 -1.34
CA TYR A 122 -11.14 1.05 -2.16
C TYR A 122 -11.07 0.63 -3.63
N ASN A 123 -12.02 1.08 -4.43
CA ASN A 123 -12.01 0.82 -5.86
C ASN A 123 -11.09 1.81 -6.56
N ILE A 124 -10.03 1.30 -7.19
CA ILE A 124 -8.96 2.04 -7.85
C ILE A 124 -9.46 2.79 -9.08
N HIS A 125 -10.42 2.21 -9.80
CA HIS A 125 -10.92 2.75 -11.06
C HIS A 125 -11.80 3.98 -10.84
N ASN A 126 -12.78 3.88 -9.93
CA ASN A 126 -13.73 4.95 -9.66
C ASN A 126 -13.36 5.82 -8.44
N LYS A 127 -12.33 5.41 -7.67
CA LYS A 127 -11.79 6.12 -6.50
C LYS A 127 -12.76 6.22 -5.33
N GLU A 128 -13.56 5.18 -5.10
CA GLU A 128 -14.56 5.14 -4.03
C GLU A 128 -14.23 4.10 -2.95
N PHE A 129 -14.57 4.43 -1.70
CA PHE A 129 -14.57 3.47 -0.60
C PHE A 129 -15.91 2.76 -0.48
N ARG A 130 -15.88 1.49 -0.08
CA ARG A 130 -17.06 0.67 0.20
C ARG A 130 -16.86 -0.12 1.47
N ASP A 131 -17.83 -0.07 2.35
CA ASP A 131 -17.86 -0.94 3.51
C ASP A 131 -18.10 -2.38 3.05
N LEU A 132 -17.32 -3.31 3.61
CA LEU A 132 -17.49 -4.73 3.34
C LEU A 132 -18.13 -5.39 4.56
N ASP A 133 -19.32 -5.94 4.35
CA ASP A 133 -19.94 -6.80 5.34
C ASP A 133 -19.38 -8.21 5.16
N VAL A 134 -18.61 -8.68 6.14
CA VAL A 134 -17.97 -9.99 6.12
C VAL A 134 -18.64 -10.86 7.18
N ASP A 135 -19.45 -11.82 6.73
CA ASP A 135 -20.05 -12.82 7.60
C ASP A 135 -18.94 -13.59 8.35
N GLY A 136 -18.97 -13.52 9.68
CA GLY A 136 -17.98 -14.14 10.56
C GLY A 136 -17.08 -13.15 11.31
N CYS A 137 -17.08 -11.86 10.96
CA CYS A 137 -16.57 -10.83 11.85
C CYS A 137 -17.49 -10.72 13.07
N ARG A 138 -16.92 -10.73 14.28
CA ARG A 138 -17.69 -10.58 15.52
C ARG A 138 -18.46 -9.26 15.48
N GLN A 139 -19.77 -9.35 15.26
CA GLN A 139 -20.67 -8.27 15.64
C GLN A 139 -20.81 -8.33 17.17
N ASP A 140 -19.81 -7.81 17.89
CA ASP A 140 -19.93 -7.59 19.33
C ASP A 140 -20.90 -6.41 19.55
N GLY A 141 -22.19 -6.70 19.46
CA GLY A 141 -23.24 -5.70 19.55
C GLY A 141 -24.67 -6.20 19.62
N LEU A 142 -24.93 -7.51 19.60
CA LEU A 142 -26.27 -8.03 19.90
C LEU A 142 -26.45 -8.17 21.42
N SER A 143 -26.89 -7.08 22.06
CA SER A 143 -27.48 -7.18 23.39
C SER A 143 -28.77 -7.99 23.29
N TYR A 144 -28.74 -9.21 23.81
CA TYR A 144 -29.95 -9.97 24.09
C TYR A 144 -30.75 -9.23 25.16
N VAL A 145 -31.81 -8.54 24.76
CA VAL A 145 -32.91 -8.19 25.68
C VAL A 145 -33.82 -9.40 25.77
N GLY A 146 -33.54 -10.27 26.74
CA GLY A 146 -34.46 -11.34 27.13
C GLY A 146 -35.65 -10.76 27.88
N ALA A 147 -36.84 -11.17 27.44
CA ALA A 147 -38.15 -10.83 28.01
C ALA A 147 -38.39 -11.42 29.40
#